data_AF-A0A3P1CVX1-F1
#
_entry.id   AF-A0A3P1CVX1-F1
#
_cell.length_a   1.000
_cell.length_b   1.000
_cell.length_c   1.000
_cell.angle_alpha   90.00
_cell.angle_beta   90.00
_cell.angle_gamma   90.00
#
_symmetry.space_group_name_H-M   'P 1'
#
loop_
_entity.id
_entity.type
_entity.pdbx_description
1 polymer ?
#
loop_
_entity_poly.entity_id
_entity_poly.type
_entity_poly.pdbx_seq_one_letter_code
_entity_poly.pdbx_strand_id
1 'polypeptide(L)' 'MEKKRIVFYDDLNDPYEKQLADGLKDTPEERYVKFFHMQARLWALKGFPNWERKITMKPHPWI' A
#
# COMPACT_ATOMS: atom_id res chain seq x y z
N MET A 1 28.56 -4.82 -2.29
CA MET A 1 27.36 -4.58 -1.46
C MET A 1 27.20 -3.08 -1.31
N GLU A 2 26.18 -2.48 -1.91
CA GLU A 2 25.87 -1.06 -1.68
C GLU A 2 25.47 -0.86 -0.21
N LYS A 3 26.05 0.12 0.45
CA LYS A 3 25.67 0.48 1.82
C LYS A 3 24.28 1.12 1.78
N LYS A 4 23.34 0.59 2.56
CA LYS A 4 22.00 1.19 2.72
C LYS A 4 22.17 2.61 3.28
N ARG A 5 21.76 3.62 2.51
CA ARG A 5 21.78 5.02 2.94
C ARG A 5 20.52 5.29 3.76
N ILE A 6 20.68 5.69 5.02
CA ILE A 6 19.57 6.20 5.84
C ILE A 6 19.28 7.62 5.36
N VAL A 7 18.03 7.88 4.98
CA VAL A 7 17.56 9.22 4.61
C VAL A 7 16.90 9.81 5.85
N PHE A 8 17.41 10.96 6.29
CA PHE A 8 16.78 11.77 7.33
C PHE A 8 15.92 12.82 6.63
N TYR A 9 14.68 12.97 7.09
CA TYR A 9 13.74 13.96 6.56
C TYR A 9 13.55 15.05 7.62
N ASP A 10 13.73 16.30 7.21
CA ASP A 10 13.49 17.46 8.08
C ASP A 10 11.98 17.73 8.25
N ASP A 11 11.19 17.40 7.22
CA ASP A 11 9.72 17.41 7.24
C ASP A 11 9.18 15.98 7.07
N LEU A 12 8.34 15.55 8.01
CA LEU A 12 7.70 14.24 7.99
C LEU A 12 6.59 14.15 6.92
N ASN A 13 6.13 15.27 6.37
CA ASN A 13 5.14 15.31 5.29
C ASN A 13 5.79 15.13 3.91
N ASP A 14 7.06 15.48 3.74
CA ASP A 14 7.78 15.40 2.45
C ASP A 14 7.72 13.98 1.81
N PRO A 15 7.87 12.88 2.57
CA PRO A 15 7.68 11.53 2.02
C PRO A 15 6.26 11.27 1.48
N TYR A 16 5.24 11.85 2.11
CA TYR A 16 3.85 11.67 1.72
C TYR A 16 3.52 12.48 0.47
N GLU A 17 3.92 13.76 0.43
CA GLU A 17 3.71 14.63 -0.72
C GLU A 17 4.41 14.08 -1.97
N LYS A 18 5.63 13.55 -1.81
CA LYS A 18 6.36 12.90 -2.89
C LYS A 18 5.66 11.66 -3.42
N GLN A 19 5.11 10.82 -2.55
CA GLN A 19 4.32 9.65 -2.98
C GLN A 19 3.08 10.06 -3.78
N LEU A 20 2.40 11.14 -3.38
CA LEU A 20 1.27 11.68 -4.13
C LEU A 20 1.70 12.19 -5.51
N ALA A 21 2.78 12.98 -5.56
CA ALA A 21 3.30 13.54 -6.80
C ALA A 21 3.76 12.44 -7.79
N ASP A 22 4.36 11.36 -7.28
CA ASP A 22 4.74 10.21 -8.11
C ASP A 22 3.52 9.45 -8.62
N GLY A 23 2.50 9.26 -7.77
CA GLY A 23 1.24 8.60 -8.16
C GLY A 23 0.43 9.38 -9.20
N LEU A 24 0.60 10.71 -9.29
CA LEU A 24 -0.03 11.52 -10.34
C LEU A 24 0.62 11.34 -11.73
N LYS A 25 1.88 10.89 -11.77
CA LYS A 25 2.62 10.65 -13.03
C LYS A 25 2.38 9.25 -13.59
N ASP A 26 1.92 8.34 -12.75
CA ASP A 26 1.69 6.94 -13.10
C ASP A 26 0.36 6.74 -13.84
N THR A 27 0.33 5.78 -14.76
CA THR A 27 -0.93 5.29 -15.35
C THR A 27 -1.79 4.56 -14.29
N PRO A 28 -3.10 4.36 -14.54
CA PRO A 28 -3.94 3.54 -13.66
C PRO A 28 -3.37 2.13 -13.41
N GLU A 29 -2.82 1.49 -14.44
CA GLU A 29 -2.23 0.15 -14.37
C GLU A 29 -0.96 0.14 -13.51
N GLU A 30 -0.09 1.14 -13.69
CA GLU A 30 1.14 1.28 -12.89
C GLU A 30 0.83 1.51 -11.41
N ARG A 31 -0.18 2.35 -11.11
CA ARG A 31 -0.66 2.55 -9.73
C ARG A 31 -1.18 1.27 -9.10
N TYR A 32 -1.93 0.49 -9.87
CA TYR A 32 -2.46 -0.79 -9.41
C TYR A 32 -1.32 -1.75 -9.03
N VAL A 33 -0.31 -1.89 -9.89
CA VAL A 33 0.86 -2.75 -9.62
C VAL A 33 1.66 -2.24 -8.41
N LYS A 34 1.91 -0.92 -8.31
CA LYS A 34 2.61 -0.32 -7.16
C LYS A 34 1.89 -0.57 -5.83
N PHE A 35 0.56 -0.56 -5.81
CA PHE A 35 -0.22 -0.87 -4.62
C PHE A 35 0.11 -2.27 -4.07
N PHE A 36 0.14 -3.30 -4.92
CA PHE A 36 0.47 -4.66 -4.45
C PHE A 36 1.91 -4.78 -3.97
N HIS A 37 2.86 -4.10 -4.61
CA HIS A 37 4.23 -4.06 -4.12
C HIS A 37 4.33 -3.39 -2.75
N MET A 38 3.63 -2.28 -2.54
CA MET A 38 3.58 -1.60 -1.23
C MET A 38 2.91 -2.48 -0.17
N GLN A 39 1.79 -3.13 -0.49
CA GLN A 39 1.12 -4.06 0.41
C GLN A 39 2.00 -5.25 0.79
N ALA A 40 2.69 -5.86 -0.18
CA ALA A 40 3.61 -6.97 0.08
C ALA A 40 4.75 -6.55 1.02
N ARG A 41 5.34 -5.36 0.81
CA ARG A 41 6.36 -4.81 1.72
C ARG A 41 5.78 -4.55 3.12
N LEU A 42 4.57 -4.01 3.20
CA LEU A 42 3.91 -3.76 4.47
C LEU A 42 3.66 -5.06 5.24
N TRP A 43 3.18 -6.10 4.57
CA TRP A 43 2.96 -7.41 5.18
C TRP A 43 4.27 -8.09 5.59
N ALA A 44 5.34 -7.93 4.82
CA ALA A 44 6.68 -8.42 5.20
C ALA A 44 7.20 -7.75 6.49
N LEU A 45 6.80 -6.49 6.75
CA LEU A 45 7.21 -5.75 7.94
C LEU A 45 6.28 -5.96 9.14
N LYS A 46 4.96 -5.97 8.91
CA LYS A 46 3.93 -5.98 9.97
C LYS A 46 3.26 -7.34 10.18
N GLY A 47 3.60 -8.33 9.38
CA GLY A 47 2.91 -9.61 9.31
C GLY A 47 1.71 -9.56 8.37
N PHE A 48 1.32 -10.75 7.88
CA PHE A 48 0.15 -10.88 7.03
C PHE A 48 -1.13 -10.71 7.88
N PRO A 49 -2.11 -9.93 7.43
CA PRO A 49 -3.38 -9.81 8.13
C PRO A 49 -4.12 -11.16 8.15
N ASN A 50 -4.12 -11.83 9.31
CA ASN A 50 -4.77 -13.12 9.49
C ASN A 50 -6.26 -12.96 9.84
N TRP A 51 -6.98 -12.15 9.06
CA TRP A 51 -8.40 -11.95 9.24
C TRP A 51 -9.13 -13.14 8.63
N GLU A 52 -9.89 -13.90 9.44
CA GLU A 52 -10.88 -14.82 8.88
C GLU A 52 -11.82 -14.00 8.00
N ARG A 53 -11.68 -14.12 6.67
CA ARG A 53 -12.57 -13.49 5.70
C ARG A 53 -13.94 -14.18 5.79
N LYS A 54 -14.75 -13.80 6.77
CA LYS A 54 -16.16 -14.21 6.84
C LYS A 54 -16.92 -13.36 5.84
N ILE A 55 -17.11 -13.89 4.64
CA ILE A 55 -18.08 -13.35 3.69
C ILE A 55 -19.46 -13.65 4.28
N THR A 56 -20.03 -12.69 5.00
CA THR A 56 -21.41 -12.79 5.48
C THR A 56 -22.33 -12.50 4.29
N MET A 57 -22.73 -13.54 3.57
CA MET A 57 -23.81 -13.42 2.60
C MET A 57 -25.11 -13.17 3.36
N LYS A 58 -25.59 -11.93 3.36
CA LYS A 58 -26.95 -11.63 3.83
C LYS A 58 -27.91 -11.92 2.67
N PRO A 59 -28.89 -12.82 2.82
CA PRO A 59 -29.93 -12.97 1.81
C PRO A 59 -30.69 -11.64 1.71
N HIS A 60 -30.87 -11.15 0.48
CA HIS A 60 -31.75 -10.02 0.23
C HIS A 60 -33.21 -10.49 0.43
N PRO A 61 -34.06 -9.71 1.13
CA PRO A 61 -35.42 -10.13 1.51
C PRO A 61 -36.43 -10.23 0.35
N TRP A 62 -35.98 -10.23 -0.90
CA TRP A 62 -36.84 -10.20 -2.10
C TRP A 62 -36.58 -11.38 -3.05
N ILE A 63 -35.87 -12.43 -2.60
CA ILE A 63 -35.82 -13.74 -3.26
C ILE A 63 -36.58 -14.74 -2.38
#